data_AF-B1SZK6-F1
#
_entry.id   AF-B1SZK6-F1
#
_cell.length_a   1.000
_cell.length_b   1.000
_cell.length_c   1.000
_cell.angle_alpha   90.00
_cell.angle_beta   90.00
_cell.angle_gamma   90.00
#
_symmetry.space_group_name_H-M   'P 1'
#
loop_
_entity.id
_entity.type
_entity.pdbx_description
1 polymer ?
#
loop_
_entity_poly.entity_id
_entity_poly.type
_entity_poly.pdbx_seq_one_letter_code
_entity_poly.pdbx_strand_id
1 'polypeptide(L)' 'MDRNRIEGKLKQLKGSVKEALGKVTGDRKTEAEGVAEQQAGKIQEKAGEAADDVRRHTGSDRH' A
#
# COMPACT_ATOMS: atom_id res chain seq x y z
N MET A 1 -27.57 5.62 14.39
CA MET A 1 -27.70 4.66 13.27
C MET A 1 -26.81 5.16 12.15
N ASP A 2 -25.64 4.56 12.07
CA ASP A 2 -24.40 5.21 11.67
C ASP A 2 -24.18 5.17 10.16
N ARG A 3 -24.25 6.34 9.49
CA ARG A 3 -23.87 6.50 8.07
C ARG A 3 -22.46 5.95 7.81
N ASN A 4 -21.58 6.04 8.80
CA ASN A 4 -20.24 5.46 8.80
C ASN A 4 -20.20 3.93 8.60
N ARG A 5 -21.18 3.18 9.12
CA ARG A 5 -21.24 1.71 8.92
C ARG A 5 -21.66 1.35 7.51
N ILE A 6 -22.54 2.14 6.90
CA ILE A 6 -23.00 1.92 5.52
C ILE A 6 -21.86 2.25 4.55
N GLU A 7 -21.18 3.38 4.74
CA GLU A 7 -20.02 3.75 3.93
C GLU A 7 -18.88 2.72 4.02
N GLY A 8 -18.58 2.22 5.22
CA GLY A 8 -17.57 1.19 5.41
C GLY A 8 -17.90 -0.10 4.65
N LYS A 9 -19.15 -0.57 4.74
CA LYS A 9 -19.62 -1.74 3.99
C LYS A 9 -19.61 -1.52 2.48
N LEU A 10 -19.98 -0.32 2.01
CA LEU A 10 -19.99 0.04 0.60
C LEU A 10 -18.56 0.05 0.02
N LYS A 11 -17.59 0.55 0.78
CA LYS A 11 -16.17 0.53 0.42
C LYS A 11 -15.63 -0.91 0.33
N GLN A 12 -15.98 -1.76 1.29
CA GLN A 12 -15.59 -3.18 1.26
C GLN A 12 -16.21 -3.93 0.08
N LEU A 13 -17.48 -3.68 -0.21
CA LEU A 13 -18.17 -4.30 -1.33
C LEU A 13 -17.54 -3.85 -2.67
N LYS A 14 -17.31 -2.54 -2.82
CA LYS A 14 -16.67 -1.96 -4.01
C LYS A 14 -15.24 -2.48 -4.20
N GLY A 15 -14.48 -2.64 -3.11
CA GLY A 15 -13.15 -3.25 -3.12
C GLY A 15 -13.19 -4.69 -3.59
N SER A 16 -14.08 -5.50 -3.01
CA SER A 16 -14.25 -6.92 -3.39
C SER A 16 -14.66 -7.09 -4.86
N VAL A 17 -15.55 -6.24 -5.36
CA VAL A 17 -15.96 -6.24 -6.77
C VAL A 17 -14.80 -5.86 -7.69
N LYS A 18 -14.00 -4.85 -7.32
CA LYS A 18 -12.83 -4.44 -8.10
C LYS A 18 -11.74 -5.51 -8.13
N GLU A 19 -11.55 -6.20 -7.01
CA GLU A 19 -10.59 -7.31 -6.90
C GLU A 19 -11.06 -8.53 -7.69
N ALA A 20 -12.36 -8.88 -7.60
CA ALA A 20 -12.96 -9.93 -8.39
C ALA A 20 -12.90 -9.62 -9.89
N LEU A 21 -13.20 -8.38 -10.29
CA LEU A 21 -13.06 -7.93 -11.68
C LEU A 21 -11.59 -7.94 -12.14
N GLY A 22 -10.63 -7.56 -11.30
CA GLY A 22 -9.21 -7.67 -11.61
C GLY A 22 -8.78 -9.11 -11.89
N LYS A 23 -9.24 -10.06 -11.06
CA LYS A 23 -8.98 -11.50 -11.24
C LYS A 23 -9.70 -12.09 -12.46
N VAL A 24 -10.95 -11.67 -12.71
CA VAL A 24 -11.77 -12.19 -13.83
C VAL A 24 -11.34 -11.60 -15.18
N THR A 25 -10.98 -10.32 -15.23
CA THR A 25 -10.49 -9.68 -16.46
C THR A 25 -9.10 -10.20 -16.85
N GLY A 26 -8.39 -10.85 -15.93
CA GLY A 26 -7.14 -11.55 -16.23
C GLY A 26 -6.02 -10.61 -16.67
N ASP A 27 -6.05 -9.35 -16.21
CA ASP A 27 -5.00 -8.39 -16.48
C ASP A 27 -3.75 -8.76 -15.67
N ARG A 28 -3.00 -9.72 -16.20
CA ARG A 28 -1.64 -10.05 -15.74
C ARG A 28 -0.75 -8.81 -15.72
N LYS A 29 -1.05 -7.78 -16.52
CA LYS A 29 -0.44 -6.45 -16.44
C LYS A 29 -0.73 -5.78 -15.10
N THR A 30 -1.99 -5.65 -14.70
CA THR A 30 -2.38 -5.02 -13.42
C THR A 30 -1.85 -5.80 -12.22
N GLU A 31 -1.85 -7.13 -12.27
CA GLU A 31 -1.25 -7.96 -11.21
C GLU A 31 0.27 -7.79 -11.14
N ALA A 32 0.95 -7.80 -12.30
CA ALA A 32 2.39 -7.57 -12.37
C ALA A 32 2.80 -6.14 -11.96
N GLU A 33 2.03 -5.13 -12.38
CA GLU A 33 2.22 -3.74 -11.96
C GLU A 33 2.02 -3.60 -10.45
N GLY A 34 0.97 -4.21 -9.88
CA GLY A 34 0.74 -4.19 -8.43
C GLY A 34 1.85 -4.89 -7.64
N VAL A 35 2.36 -6.02 -8.11
CA VAL A 35 3.51 -6.72 -7.49
C VAL A 35 4.78 -5.88 -7.62
N ALA A 36 5.03 -5.25 -8.77
CA ALA A 36 6.17 -4.37 -8.98
C ALA A 36 6.11 -3.13 -8.08
N GLU A 37 4.94 -2.50 -7.95
CA GLU A 37 4.73 -1.36 -7.04
C GLU A 37 4.94 -1.76 -5.57
N GLN A 38 4.45 -2.93 -5.15
CA GLN A 38 4.70 -3.43 -3.80
C GLN A 38 6.19 -3.67 -3.53
N GLN A 39 6.93 -4.22 -4.50
CA GLN A 39 8.37 -4.43 -4.35
C GLN A 39 9.12 -3.11 -4.31
N ALA A 40 8.78 -2.15 -5.18
CA ALA A 40 9.36 -0.81 -5.16
C ALA A 40 9.10 -0.11 -3.82
N GLY A 41 7.87 -0.18 -3.30
CA GLY A 41 7.49 0.37 -2.00
C GLY A 41 8.29 -0.24 -0.84
N LYS A 42 8.47 -1.57 -0.83
CA LYS A 42 9.30 -2.24 0.19
C LYS A 42 10.78 -1.83 0.13
N ILE A 43 11.31 -1.65 -1.08
CA ILE A 43 12.70 -1.20 -1.25
C ILE A 43 12.84 0.24 -0.74
N GLN A 44 11.88 1.10 -1.05
CA GLN A 44 11.87 2.49 -0.62
C GLN A 44 11.68 2.62 0.90
N GLU A 45 10.83 1.79 1.51
CA GLU A 45 10.64 1.71 2.96
C GLU A 45 11.94 1.29 3.64
N LYS A 46 12.59 0.21 3.19
CA LYS A 46 13.88 -0.23 3.75
C LYS A 46 14.99 0.80 3.56
N ALA A 47 15.02 1.48 2.43
CA ALA A 47 15.99 2.55 2.18
C ALA A 47 15.75 3.75 3.10
N GLY A 48 14.49 4.12 3.33
CA GLY A 48 14.09 5.15 4.29
C GLY A 48 14.45 4.76 5.73
N GLU A 49 14.14 3.53 6.13
CA GLU A 49 14.43 3.01 7.46
C GLU A 49 15.94 2.94 7.72
N ALA A 50 16.74 2.50 6.75
CA ALA A 50 18.20 2.53 6.82
C ALA A 50 18.76 3.97 6.87
N ALA A 51 18.20 4.89 6.08
CA ALA A 51 18.61 6.29 6.11
C ALA A 51 18.25 6.96 7.44
N ASP A 52 17.09 6.64 8.02
CA ASP A 52 16.66 7.12 9.32
C ASP A 52 17.47 6.50 10.46
N ASP A 53 17.84 5.22 10.36
CA ASP A 53 18.72 4.57 11.34
C ASP A 53 20.12 5.17 11.32
N VAL A 54 20.67 5.43 10.12
CA VAL A 54 21.92 6.18 9.95
C VAL A 54 21.81 7.60 10.49
N ARG A 55 20.70 8.32 10.26
CA ARG A 55 20.50 9.66 10.85
C ARG A 55 20.44 9.61 12.38
N ARG A 56 19.77 8.62 12.95
CA ARG A 56 19.72 8.41 14.41
C ARG A 56 21.11 8.11 14.98
N HIS A 57 21.89 7.28 14.29
CA HIS A 57 23.23 6.90 14.74
C HIS A 57 24.29 7.99 14.53
N THR A 58 24.13 8.81 13.49
CA THR A 58 25.05 9.93 13.20
C THR A 58 24.74 11.20 14.00
N GLY A 59 23.72 11.17 14.88
CA GLY A 59 23.51 12.22 15.89
C GLY A 59 23.13 13.58 15.30
N SER A 60 22.48 13.61 14.13
CA SER A 60 22.00 14.86 13.53
C SER A 60 20.55 15.20 13.86
N ASP A 61 19.97 14.55 14.87
CA ASP A 61 18.74 14.98 15.53
C ASP A 61 19.11 15.69 16.83
N ARG A 62 19.59 16.93 16.67
CA ARG A 62 19.55 17.92 17.74
C ARG A 62 18.66 19.05 17.23
N HIS A 63 17.49 19.14 17.86
CA HIS A 63 16.37 20.09 17.71
C HIS A 63 15.25 19.75 16.72
#